data_AF-A0A8B3L4J1-F1
#
_entry.id   AF-A0A8B3L4J1-F1
#
_cell.length_a   1.000
_cell.length_b   1.000
_cell.length_c   1.000
_cell.angle_alpha   90.00
_cell.angle_beta   90.00
_cell.angle_gamma   90.00
#
_symmetry.space_group_name_H-M   'P 1'
#
loop_
_entity.id
_entity.type
_entity.pdbx_description
1 polymer ?
#
loop_
_entity_poly.entity_id
_entity_poly.type
_entity_poly.pdbx_seq_one_letter_code
_entity_poly.pdbx_strand_id
1 'polypeptide(L)'
;MDIAARLTKETRECLERITSFPWEVHAAAIRRRAPRPAGDTFGFLEDGVYFDVGDTAEWLDKPEGDIVLKAFVVAFPDPSSEDGIREELSVILKRPENSN
;
A
#
# COMPACT_ATOMS: atom_id res chain seq x y z
N MET A 1 -20.12 -13.42 -0.50
CA MET A 1 -19.36 -12.14 -0.43
C MET A 1 -19.32 -11.46 -1.79
N ASP A 2 -19.33 -10.12 -1.83
CA ASP A 2 -19.01 -9.33 -3.02
C ASP A 2 -17.50 -9.00 -3.01
N ILE A 3 -16.73 -9.65 -3.88
CA ILE A 3 -15.26 -9.53 -3.91
C ILE A 3 -14.81 -8.14 -4.32
N ALA A 4 -15.51 -7.50 -5.26
CA ALA A 4 -15.15 -6.15 -5.72
C ALA A 4 -15.38 -5.13 -4.59
N ALA A 5 -16.54 -5.18 -3.94
CA ALA A 5 -16.80 -4.32 -2.79
C ALA A 5 -15.78 -4.56 -1.65
N ARG A 6 -15.36 -5.81 -1.45
CA ARG A 6 -14.39 -6.17 -0.43
C ARG A 6 -12.99 -5.63 -0.73
N LEU A 7 -12.52 -5.80 -1.98
CA LEU A 7 -11.26 -5.24 -2.48
C LEU A 7 -11.23 -3.72 -2.27
N THR A 8 -12.28 -3.02 -2.67
CA THR A 8 -12.34 -1.56 -2.53
C THR A 8 -12.28 -1.12 -1.07
N LYS A 9 -13.00 -1.82 -0.18
CA LYS A 9 -12.97 -1.53 1.25
C LYS A 9 -11.55 -1.70 1.81
N GLU A 10 -10.94 -2.86 1.61
CA GLU A 10 -9.61 -3.18 2.16
C GLU A 10 -8.51 -2.28 1.57
N THR A 11 -8.59 -1.96 0.27
CA THR A 11 -7.63 -1.06 -0.37
C THR A 11 -7.72 0.35 0.22
N ARG A 12 -8.93 0.86 0.48
CA ARG A 12 -9.14 2.16 1.13
C ARG A 12 -8.67 2.16 2.58
N GLU A 13 -9.04 1.15 3.37
CA GLU A 13 -8.62 1.04 4.77
C GLU A 13 -7.09 0.94 4.88
N CYS A 14 -6.44 0.22 3.97
CA CYS A 14 -4.98 0.17 3.89
C CYS A 14 -4.38 1.54 3.55
N LEU A 15 -4.94 2.25 2.56
CA LEU A 15 -4.48 3.59 2.19
C LEU A 15 -4.65 4.60 3.34
N GLU A 16 -5.80 4.59 4.02
CA GLU A 16 -6.09 5.45 5.18
C GLU A 16 -5.10 5.18 6.33
N ARG A 17 -4.80 3.89 6.59
CA ARG A 17 -3.81 3.49 7.58
C ARG A 17 -2.43 4.05 7.24
N ILE A 18 -1.93 3.84 6.02
CA ILE A 18 -0.57 4.29 5.66
C ILE A 18 -0.45 5.81 5.56
N THR A 19 -1.53 6.50 5.19
CA THR A 19 -1.56 7.98 5.13
C THR A 19 -1.68 8.64 6.50
N SER A 20 -2.07 7.89 7.52
CA SER A 20 -2.08 8.39 8.90
C SER A 20 -0.67 8.65 9.47
N PHE A 21 0.37 8.04 8.88
CA PHE A 21 1.76 8.24 9.30
C PHE A 21 2.38 9.46 8.62
N PRO A 22 3.21 10.23 9.35
CA PRO A 22 3.84 11.43 8.81
C PRO A 22 4.94 11.11 7.80
N TRP A 23 5.33 12.11 7.00
CA TRP A 23 6.33 11.98 5.95
C TRP A 23 7.66 11.43 6.48
N GLU A 24 8.08 11.82 7.68
CA GLU A 24 9.35 11.42 8.30
C GLU A 24 9.41 9.91 8.58
N VAL A 25 8.26 9.31 8.94
CA VAL A 25 8.16 7.86 9.19
C VAL A 25 8.39 7.10 7.88
N HIS A 26 7.70 7.52 6.82
CA HIS A 26 7.87 6.93 5.48
C HIS A 26 9.28 7.14 4.94
N ALA A 27 9.81 8.36 5.05
CA ALA A 27 11.18 8.68 4.65
C ALA A 27 12.22 7.79 5.36
N ALA A 28 12.08 7.60 6.68
CA ALA A 28 12.96 6.72 7.44
C ALA A 28 12.86 5.25 6.96
N ALA A 29 11.64 4.77 6.68
CA ALA A 29 11.42 3.43 6.17
C ALA A 29 12.05 3.22 4.78
N ILE A 30 11.86 4.17 3.86
CA ILE A 30 12.44 4.14 2.51
C ILE A 30 13.97 4.09 2.59
N ARG A 31 14.60 4.98 3.37
CA ARG A 31 16.07 4.99 3.55
C ARG A 31 16.60 3.64 4.04
N ARG A 32 15.89 2.99 4.97
CA ARG A 32 16.29 1.70 5.54
C ARG A 32 16.18 0.55 4.52
N ARG A 33 15.22 0.61 3.60
CA ARG A 33 14.93 -0.47 2.62
C ARG A 33 15.60 -0.27 1.27
N ALA A 34 16.11 0.94 0.98
CA ALA A 34 16.75 1.28 -0.27
C ALA A 34 17.81 0.24 -0.69
N PRO A 35 17.85 -0.19 -1.97
CA PRO A 35 17.10 0.36 -3.11
C PRO A 35 15.69 -0.23 -3.31
N ARG A 36 15.20 -1.07 -2.38
CA ARG A 36 13.85 -1.64 -2.49
C ARG A 36 12.81 -0.66 -1.92
N PRO A 37 11.57 -0.66 -2.44
CA PRO A 37 10.47 0.05 -1.80
C PRO A 37 10.30 -0.38 -0.34
N ALA A 38 9.90 0.57 0.51
CA ALA A 38 9.40 0.23 1.83
C ALA A 38 7.94 -0.20 1.72
N GLY A 39 7.44 -0.90 2.74
CA GLY A 39 6.07 -1.40 2.82
C GLY A 39 6.02 -2.82 3.36
N ASP A 40 4.82 -3.27 3.69
CA ASP A 40 4.56 -4.59 4.22
C ASP A 40 3.36 -5.25 3.51
N THR A 41 3.30 -6.57 3.56
CA THR A 41 2.15 -7.36 3.08
C THR A 41 1.63 -8.26 4.19
N PHE A 42 0.32 -8.49 4.20
CA PHE A 42 -0.32 -9.46 5.06
C PHE A 42 -1.49 -10.13 4.35
N GLY A 43 -1.74 -11.39 4.70
CA GLY A 43 -2.81 -12.18 4.12
C GLY A 43 -3.92 -12.47 5.11
N PHE A 44 -5.16 -12.59 4.61
CA PHE A 44 -6.27 -13.12 5.38
C PHE A 44 -7.23 -13.96 4.51
N LEU A 45 -8.02 -14.82 5.16
CA LEU A 45 -9.02 -15.66 4.50
C LEU A 45 -10.42 -15.22 4.96
N GLU A 46 -11.33 -15.02 4.00
CA GLU A 46 -12.73 -14.68 4.27
C GLU A 46 -13.64 -15.38 3.26
N ASP A 47 -14.67 -16.08 3.75
CA ASP A 47 -15.62 -16.83 2.92
C ASP A 47 -14.95 -17.75 1.88
N GLY A 48 -13.78 -18.33 2.22
CA GLY A 48 -13.02 -19.22 1.35
C GLY A 48 -12.17 -18.52 0.28
N VAL A 49 -12.16 -17.19 0.24
CA VAL A 49 -11.31 -16.38 -0.65
C VAL A 49 -10.11 -15.86 0.15
N TYR A 50 -8.91 -16.04 -0.40
CA TYR A 50 -7.68 -15.48 0.19
C TYR A 50 -7.42 -14.08 -0.35
N PHE A 51 -7.08 -13.15 0.53
CA PHE A 51 -6.74 -11.78 0.20
C PHE A 51 -5.31 -11.49 0.63
N ASP A 52 -4.50 -10.95 -0.27
CA ASP A 52 -3.19 -10.39 0.02
C ASP A 52 -3.29 -8.87 0.00
N VAL A 53 -3.11 -8.23 1.16
CA VAL A 53 -3.15 -6.78 1.34
C VAL A 53 -1.72 -6.30 1.47
N GLY A 54 -1.35 -5.31 0.67
CA GLY A 54 -0.01 -4.73 0.72
C GLY A 54 0.00 -3.23 0.59
N ASP A 55 1.10 -2.64 1.05
CA ASP A 55 1.43 -1.25 0.84
C ASP A 55 2.85 -1.08 0.32
N THR A 56 3.10 0.05 -0.36
CA THR A 56 4.46 0.50 -0.68
C THR A 56 4.64 1.99 -0.45
N ALA A 57 5.87 2.37 -0.14
CA ALA A 57 6.34 3.75 -0.07
C ALA A 57 7.66 3.89 -0.82
N GLU A 58 7.73 4.89 -1.70
CA GLU A 58 8.93 5.20 -2.50
C GLU A 58 9.06 6.70 -2.80
N TRP A 59 10.28 7.14 -3.05
CA TRP A 59 10.54 8.52 -3.52
C TRP A 59 9.93 8.71 -4.91
N LEU A 60 9.16 9.78 -5.11
CA LEU A 60 8.49 10.03 -6.40
C LEU A 60 9.48 10.40 -7.51
N ASP A 61 10.24 11.48 -7.31
CA ASP A 61 11.15 12.03 -8.33
C ASP A 61 12.62 11.97 -7.93
N LYS A 62 12.91 12.27 -6.66
CA LYS A 62 14.27 12.39 -6.13
C LYS A 62 14.33 11.91 -4.68
N PRO A 63 15.49 11.40 -4.21
CA PRO A 63 15.69 11.12 -2.79
C PRO A 63 15.33 12.35 -1.95
N GLU A 64 14.67 12.13 -0.82
CA GLU A 64 14.23 13.20 0.08
C GLU A 64 13.20 14.15 -0.54
N GLY A 65 12.47 13.71 -1.57
CA GLY A 65 11.39 14.45 -2.21
C GLY A 65 10.00 14.08 -1.68
N ASP A 66 8.99 14.32 -2.50
CA ASP A 66 7.65 13.77 -2.28
C ASP A 66 7.69 12.24 -2.29
N ILE A 67 6.79 11.63 -1.52
CA ILE A 67 6.67 10.18 -1.40
C ILE A 67 5.39 9.75 -2.08
N VAL A 68 5.44 8.73 -2.93
CA VAL A 68 4.23 8.04 -3.38
C VAL A 68 3.97 6.86 -2.45
N LEU A 69 2.76 6.84 -1.90
CA LEU A 69 2.22 5.74 -1.13
C LEU A 69 1.25 4.98 -2.02
N LYS A 70 1.38 3.66 -2.07
CA LYS A 70 0.44 2.77 -2.78
C LYS A 70 -0.13 1.78 -1.79
N ALA A 71 -1.43 1.54 -1.87
CA ALA A 71 -2.11 0.46 -1.19
C ALA A 71 -2.72 -0.45 -2.25
N PHE A 72 -2.56 -1.76 -2.10
CA PHE A 72 -3.11 -2.73 -3.03
C PHE A 72 -3.68 -3.94 -2.31
N VAL A 73 -4.67 -4.56 -2.92
CA VAL A 73 -5.22 -5.83 -2.46
C VAL A 73 -5.38 -6.76 -3.65
N VAL A 74 -5.01 -8.03 -3.48
CA VAL A 74 -5.21 -9.09 -4.47
C VAL A 74 -6.09 -10.16 -3.85
N ALA A 75 -7.24 -10.42 -4.47
CA ALA A 75 -8.12 -11.52 -4.09
C ALA A 75 -7.85 -12.74 -4.96
N PHE A 76 -7.83 -13.92 -4.33
CA PHE A 76 -7.67 -15.23 -4.98
C PHE A 76 -8.93 -16.06 -4.72
N PRO A 77 -9.97 -15.94 -5.57
CA PRO A 77 -11.23 -16.68 -5.41
C PRO A 77 -11.07 -18.18 -5.71
N ASP A 78 -10.11 -18.53 -6.57
CA ASP A 78 -9.65 -19.89 -6.81
C ASP A 78 -8.22 -20.02 -6.25
N PRO A 79 -7.99 -20.84 -5.21
CA PRO A 79 -6.67 -21.03 -4.63
C PRO A 79 -5.68 -21.73 -5.58
N SER A 80 -6.17 -22.29 -6.70
CA SER A 80 -5.33 -22.91 -7.74
C SER A 80 -4.94 -21.94 -8.86
N SER A 81 -5.51 -20.72 -8.86
CA SER A 81 -5.20 -19.67 -9.83
C SER A 81 -4.01 -18.84 -9.35
N GLU A 82 -3.03 -18.65 -10.24
CA GLU A 82 -1.97 -17.65 -10.03
C GLU A 82 -2.46 -16.23 -10.32
N ASP A 83 -3.54 -16.10 -11.09
CA ASP A 83 -4.14 -14.82 -11.46
C ASP A 83 -5.19 -14.42 -10.41
N GLY A 84 -4.84 -13.42 -9.59
CA GLY A 84 -5.74 -12.79 -8.63
C GLY A 84 -6.40 -11.52 -9.18
N ILE A 85 -7.55 -11.16 -8.60
CA ILE A 85 -8.22 -9.89 -8.91
C ILE A 85 -7.58 -8.81 -8.04
N ARG A 86 -6.94 -7.82 -8.67
CA ARG A 86 -6.20 -6.75 -7.99
C ARG A 86 -6.94 -5.42 -8.01
N GLU A 87 -6.96 -4.74 -6.87
CA GLU A 87 -7.28 -3.33 -6.75
C GLU A 87 -6.09 -2.56 -6.16
N GLU A 88 -5.90 -1.30 -6.58
CA GLU A 88 -4.80 -0.45 -6.12
C GLU A 88 -5.27 1.01 -6.04
N LEU A 89 -4.84 1.71 -5.00
CA LEU A 89 -4.96 3.16 -4.85
C LEU A 89 -3.60 3.76 -4.48
N SER A 90 -3.39 5.02 -4.85
CA SER A 90 -2.17 5.74 -4.54
C SER A 90 -2.43 7.19 -4.15
N VAL A 91 -1.50 7.75 -3.39
CA VAL A 91 -1.51 9.16 -2.98
C VAL A 91 -0.09 9.69 -2.87
N ILE A 92 0.07 10.98 -3.12
CA ILE A 92 1.34 11.67 -2.96
C ILE A 92 1.36 12.35 -1.60
N LEU A 93 2.29 11.93 -0.74
CA LEU A 93 2.61 12.59 0.51
C LEU A 93 3.68 13.65 0.24
N LYS A 94 3.26 14.92 0.31
CA LYS A 94 4.14 16.06 0.08
C LYS A 94 5.20 16.15 1.17
N ARG A 95 6.44 16.44 0.76
CA ARG A 95 7.49 16.79 1.73
C ARG A 95 7.05 18.04 2.49
N PRO A 96 7.13 18.05 3.83
CA PRO A 96 6.92 19.27 4.59
C PRO A 96 7.89 20.36 4.12
N GLU A 97 7.35 21.50 3.69
CA GLU A 97 8.17 22.69 3.54
C GLU A 97 8.65 23.05 4.94
N ASN A 98 9.96 22.96 5.20
CA ASN A 98 10.52 23.48 6.44
C ASN A 98 10.08 24.94 6.52
N SER A 99 9.15 25.26 7.42
CA SER A 99 8.95 26.63 7.86
C SER A 99 10.26 27.02 8.54
N ASN A 100 10.99 27.94 7.90
CA ASN A 100 12.24 28.51 8.39
C ASN A 100 12.18 28.88 9.88
#